data_AF-A0A433N5U8-F1
#
_entry.id   AF-A0A433N5U8-F1
#
_cell.length_a   1.000
_cell.length_b   1.000
_cell.length_c   1.000
_cell.angle_alpha   90.00
_cell.angle_beta   90.00
_cell.angle_gamma   90.00
#
_symmetry.space_group_name_H-M   'P 1'
#
loop_
_entity.id
_entity.type
_entity.pdbx_description
1 polymer ?
#
loop_
_entity_poly.entity_id
_entity_poly.type
_entity_poly.pdbx_seq_one_letter_code
_entity_poly.pdbx_strand_id
1 'polypeptide(L)' 'MIEPKFYKTRDFSEGLAPVKIEENSKFGYINTSGKMVIKPQFDDGAAHTRDF' A
#
# COMPACT_ATOMS: atom_id res chain seq x y z
N MET A 1 -7.29 19.22 17.84
CA MET A 1 -7.58 17.76 17.79
C MET A 1 -7.76 17.41 16.33
N ILE A 2 -6.84 16.62 15.77
CA ILE A 2 -6.88 16.17 14.37
C ILE A 2 -7.09 14.66 14.39
N GLU A 3 -8.13 14.19 13.72
CA GLU A 3 -8.54 12.79 13.69
C GLU A 3 -7.66 12.01 12.70
N PRO A 4 -6.86 11.02 13.11
CA PRO A 4 -6.06 10.24 12.19
C PRO A 4 -6.95 9.21 11.48
N LYS A 5 -7.18 9.44 10.17
CA LYS A 5 -8.15 8.69 9.36
C LYS A 5 -7.66 7.34 8.82
N PHE A 6 -6.50 6.83 9.27
CA PHE A 6 -5.94 5.57 8.77
C PHE A 6 -5.24 4.79 9.89
N TYR A 7 -5.80 3.63 10.25
CA TYR A 7 -5.36 2.81 11.40
C TYR A 7 -4.21 1.84 11.06
N LYS A 8 -3.77 1.75 9.80
CA LYS A 8 -2.63 0.91 9.40
C LYS A 8 -2.13 1.26 7.99
N THR A 9 -1.29 2.27 7.87
CA THR A 9 -0.48 2.48 6.67
C THR A 9 0.97 2.36 7.12
N ARG A 10 1.74 1.42 6.56
CA ARG A 10 3.22 1.54 6.63
C ARG A 10 3.52 2.94 6.11
N ASP A 11 4.20 3.74 6.92
CA ASP A 11 4.49 5.14 6.62
C ASP A 11 4.98 5.29 5.18
N PHE A 12 4.65 6.43 4.55
CA PHE A 12 5.21 6.78 3.25
C PHE A 12 6.74 6.68 3.34
N SER A 13 7.34 5.70 2.68
CA SER A 13 8.78 5.58 2.55
C SER A 13 9.14 6.28 1.24
N GLU A 14 9.98 7.32 1.31
CA GLU A 14 10.51 8.01 0.14
C GLU A 14 9.42 8.67 -0.76
N GLY A 15 8.29 9.05 -0.17
CA GLY A 15 7.19 9.73 -0.88
C GLY A 15 6.25 8.79 -1.64
N LEU A 16 6.35 7.48 -1.41
CA LEU A 16 5.51 6.45 -2.01
C LEU A 16 4.74 5.66 -0.94
N ALA A 17 3.49 5.32 -1.26
CA ALA A 17 2.67 4.41 -0.45
C ALA A 17 2.17 3.24 -1.30
N PRO A 18 2.30 1.98 -0.82
CA PRO A 18 1.73 0.83 -1.50
C PRO A 18 0.21 0.86 -1.38
N VAL A 19 -0.49 0.56 -2.48
CA VAL A 19 -1.95 0.44 -2.54
C VAL A 19 -2.35 -0.88 -3.16
N LYS A 20 -3.32 -1.56 -2.56
CA LYS A 20 -3.90 -2.79 -3.11
C LYS A 20 -5.09 -2.44 -3.99
N ILE A 21 -5.13 -3.00 -5.19
CA ILE A 21 -6.24 -2.89 -6.13
C ILE A 21 -7.06 -4.18 -6.04
N GLU A 22 -8.29 -4.07 -5.54
CA GLU A 22 -9.17 -5.23 -5.32
C GLU A 22 -9.51 -5.97 -6.62
N GLU A 23 -9.68 -5.23 -7.73
CA GLU A 23 -10.06 -5.80 -9.03
C GLU A 23 -9.09 -6.89 -9.53
N ASN A 24 -7.80 -6.76 -9.21
CA ASN A 24 -6.76 -7.70 -9.65
C ASN A 24 -5.98 -8.32 -8.49
N SER A 25 -6.35 -8.03 -7.24
CA SER A 25 -5.60 -8.41 -6.02
C SER A 25 -4.10 -8.06 -6.05
N LYS A 26 -3.73 -7.03 -6.82
CA LYS A 26 -2.34 -6.59 -7.02
C LYS A 26 -2.06 -5.28 -6.30
N PHE A 27 -0.80 -5.10 -5.90
CA PHE A 27 -0.26 -3.90 -5.30
C PHE A 27 0.42 -3.02 -6.34
N GLY A 28 0.09 -1.73 -6.29
CA GLY A 28 0.79 -0.64 -6.96
C GLY A 28 1.32 0.35 -5.93
N TYR A 29 1.88 1.46 -6.40
CA TYR A 29 2.33 2.55 -5.53
C TYR A 29 1.73 3.87 -5.97
N ILE A 30 1.30 4.66 -4.99
CA ILE A 30 0.86 6.04 -5.18
C ILE A 30 1.89 7.00 -4.59
N ASN A 31 1.95 8.20 -5.17
CA ASN A 31 2.70 9.30 -4.58
C ASN A 31 1.89 9.97 -3.45
N THR A 32 2.50 10.94 -2.77
CA THR A 32 1.85 11.76 -1.73
C THR A 32 0.64 12.57 -2.22
N SER A 33 0.50 12.78 -3.54
CA SER A 33 -0.68 13.41 -4.14
C SER A 33 -1.81 12.42 -4.45
N GLY A 34 -1.65 11.14 -4.14
CA GLY A 34 -2.63 10.08 -4.44
C GLY A 34 -2.64 9.61 -5.90
N LYS A 35 -1.65 10.00 -6.71
CA LYS A 35 -1.52 9.53 -8.09
C LYS A 35 -0.75 8.22 -8.14
N MET A 36 -1.27 7.25 -8.91
CA MET A 36 -0.52 6.03 -9.22
C MET A 36 0.75 6.36 -9.99
N VAL A 37 1.88 5.97 -9.43
CA VAL A 37 3.21 6.10 -10.01
C VAL A 37 3.77 4.75 -10.42
N ILE A 38 3.38 3.67 -9.74
CA ILE A 38 3.67 2.30 -10.15
C ILE A 38 2.34 1.58 -10.33
N LYS A 39 2.12 1.06 -11.54
CA LYS A 39 0.92 0.27 -11.86
C LYS A 39 0.88 -0.99 -10.99
N PRO A 40 -0.32 -1.50 -10.66
CA PRO A 40 -0.46 -2.71 -9.87
C PRO A 40 0.17 -3.90 -10.60
N GLN A 41 1.32 -4.36 -10.08
CA GLN A 41 2.12 -5.41 -10.71
C GLN A 41 2.65 -6.44 -9.71
N PHE A 42 2.56 -6.16 -8.41
CA PHE A 42 2.99 -7.09 -7.36
C PHE A 42 1.76 -7.83 -6.86
N ASP A 43 1.77 -9.15 -6.89
CA ASP A 43 0.75 -9.91 -6.16
C ASP A 43 0.91 -9.66 -4.65
N ASP A 44 -0.14 -9.89 -3.88
CA ASP A 44 -0.07 -9.91 -2.41
C ASP A 44 1.05 -10.87 -2.02
N GLY A 45 2.24 -10.31 -1.82
CA GLY A 45 3.40 -10.99 -1.28
C GLY A 45 3.03 -11.28 0.15
N ALA A 46 2.27 -12.36 0.32
CA ALA A 46 1.80 -12.91 1.57
C ALA A 46 2.91 -12.67 2.58
N ALA A 47 2.60 -11.82 3.56
CA ALA A 47 3.49 -11.58 4.67
C ALA A 47 3.98 -12.96 5.13
N HIS A 48 5.29 -13.12 5.02
CA HIS A 48 6.01 -14.32 5.39
C HIS A 48 5.87 -14.51 6.90
N THR A 49 4.75 -15.05 7.34
CA THR A 49 4.49 -15.56 8.68
C THR A 49 3.59 -16.77 8.54
N ARG A 50 4.13 -17.79 7.88
CA ARG A 50 4.00 -19.13 8.45
C ARG A 50 4.91 -19.16 9.68
N ASP A 51 4.49 -19.93 10.67
CA ASP A 51 5.19 -20.19 11.94
C ASP A 51 4.94 -19.13 13.03
N PHE A 52 3.87 -19.31 13.82
CA PHE A 52 3.88 -20.04 15.10
C PHE A 52 2.51 -20.68 15.37
#